data_AF-A0A4R6QQK0-F1
#
_entry.id   AF-A0A4R6QQK0-F1
#
_cell.length_a   1.000
_cell.length_b   1.000
_cell.length_c   1.000
_cell.angle_alpha   90.00
_cell.angle_beta   90.00
_cell.angle_gamma   90.00
#
_symmetry.space_group_name_H-M   'P 1'
#
loop_
_entity.id
_entity.type
_entity.pdbx_description
1 polymer ?
#
loop_
_entity_poly.entity_id
_entity_poly.type
_entity_poly.pdbx_seq_one_letter_code
_entity_poly.pdbx_strand_id
1 'polypeptide(L)'
;MAEKLTDSNWTAFTKKLKLELDDGPLVKALAKADKTDIAKPEPRLDALEDLVELIKKQVIALAKRKKELGDKVFGEVKDKLYALLEVAEEQLKIAEAAIKAAADTGGDEEEDTPVLLTKKMIPLVRELRKGDVTMHALICTAGKNTALLIMRRPIAPARRKLLAEAVDAKGGAKYIAAECMLEDKVLTFVVQSQAAGLAKRLRQALLDQTELRLKVKVRGDDGEDADGEEEGADQDVPGDEPDIPQAPPLPSVEEPDHAAAFKARLEALMPKLKSAHPSAEAARLKVSEAGALSRKREWDAANRLLDEAEDLLAEPDSSEPPAPSTKLTIAPAIVYTQTRLAWGATRKKIQGELQKLEKAILEAYKDHTVLPEVAKGVRKLDQVLEVFDESLNDALDAALNSADPAAKKRHHDEARDIIAKYQRFLKSDAMVQELDANPFVPIAVQSTLSSTLAVLASKIG
;
A
#
# COMPACT_ATOMS: atom_id res chain seq x y z
N MET A 1 -5.36 29.48 -25.70
CA MET A 1 -6.61 28.95 -25.14
C MET A 1 -6.58 27.46 -25.39
N ALA A 2 -6.46 26.64 -24.33
CA ALA A 2 -6.44 25.19 -24.47
C ALA A 2 -7.72 24.72 -25.16
N GLU A 3 -7.57 23.81 -26.12
CA GLU A 3 -8.70 23.28 -26.87
C GLU A 3 -9.61 22.49 -25.93
N LYS A 4 -10.89 22.87 -25.84
CA LYS A 4 -11.81 22.21 -24.92
C LYS A 4 -12.09 20.78 -25.41
N LEU A 5 -11.97 19.78 -24.53
CA LEU A 5 -12.45 18.41 -24.76
C LEU A 5 -13.98 18.40 -24.82
N THR A 6 -14.51 18.64 -26.02
CA THR A 6 -15.95 18.53 -26.28
C THR A 6 -16.20 17.65 -27.48
N ASP A 7 -17.32 16.96 -27.45
CA ASP A 7 -17.84 16.16 -28.57
C ASP A 7 -18.11 17.04 -29.80
N SER A 8 -18.58 18.27 -29.58
CA SER A 8 -18.85 19.26 -30.61
C SER A 8 -17.59 19.67 -31.38
N ASN A 9 -16.45 19.81 -30.70
CA ASN A 9 -15.17 20.12 -31.35
C ASN A 9 -14.66 18.95 -32.19
N TRP A 10 -14.76 17.73 -31.67
CA TRP A 10 -14.35 16.53 -32.40
C TRP A 10 -15.24 16.24 -33.62
N THR A 11 -16.56 16.31 -33.45
CA THR A 11 -17.51 16.09 -34.55
C THR A 11 -17.45 17.18 -35.62
N ALA A 12 -17.17 18.44 -35.26
CA ALA A 12 -16.91 19.50 -36.23
C ALA A 12 -15.63 19.23 -37.04
N PHE A 13 -14.59 18.70 -36.40
CA PHE A 13 -13.33 18.33 -37.05
C PHE A 13 -13.52 17.16 -38.03
N THR A 14 -14.18 16.08 -37.62
CA THR A 14 -14.43 14.92 -38.50
C THR A 14 -15.33 15.29 -39.68
N LYS A 15 -16.36 16.12 -39.46
CA LYS A 15 -17.21 16.66 -40.55
C LYS A 15 -16.42 17.54 -41.52
N LYS A 16 -15.53 18.41 -41.03
CA LYS A 16 -14.69 19.28 -41.87
C LYS A 16 -13.81 18.47 -42.82
N LEU A 17 -13.30 17.33 -42.36
CA LEU A 17 -12.47 16.42 -43.14
C LEU A 17 -13.28 15.38 -43.94
N LYS A 18 -14.63 15.41 -43.85
CA LYS A 18 -15.54 14.43 -44.46
C LYS A 18 -15.16 12.98 -44.13
N LEU A 19 -14.83 12.76 -42.86
CA LEU A 19 -14.38 11.48 -42.34
C LEU A 19 -15.54 10.67 -41.77
N GLU A 20 -15.67 9.43 -42.24
CA GLU A 20 -16.51 8.41 -41.61
C GLU A 20 -15.61 7.51 -40.75
N LEU A 21 -15.45 7.88 -39.47
CA LEU A 21 -14.75 7.09 -38.46
C LEU A 21 -15.79 6.38 -37.58
N ASP A 22 -15.46 5.19 -37.09
CA ASP A 22 -16.22 4.55 -36.01
C ASP A 22 -15.75 5.16 -34.68
N ASP A 23 -16.20 6.39 -34.42
CA ASP A 23 -15.81 7.21 -33.27
C ASP A 23 -16.97 7.40 -32.27
N GLY A 24 -18.08 6.68 -32.44
CA GLY A 24 -19.25 6.75 -31.58
C GLY A 24 -18.94 6.57 -30.08
N PRO A 25 -18.08 5.61 -29.68
CA PRO A 25 -17.63 5.49 -28.29
C PRO A 25 -16.83 6.71 -27.80
N LEU A 26 -15.94 7.24 -28.64
CA LEU A 26 -15.11 8.41 -28.32
C LEU A 26 -15.97 9.68 -28.15
N VAL A 27 -16.94 9.89 -29.03
CA VAL A 27 -17.91 11.01 -28.95
C VAL A 27 -18.71 10.95 -27.65
N LYS A 28 -19.16 9.75 -27.24
CA LYS A 28 -19.88 9.56 -25.96
C LYS A 28 -18.98 9.85 -24.75
N ALA A 29 -17.72 9.44 -24.79
CA ALA A 29 -16.77 9.70 -23.72
C ALA A 29 -16.42 11.18 -23.60
N LEU A 30 -16.24 11.89 -24.72
CA LEU A 30 -16.06 13.35 -24.75
C LEU A 30 -17.27 14.07 -24.13
N ALA A 31 -18.49 13.67 -24.50
CA ALA A 31 -19.71 14.24 -23.93
C ALA A 31 -19.88 13.91 -22.43
N LYS A 32 -19.43 12.73 -21.99
CA LYS A 32 -19.42 12.34 -20.57
C LYS A 32 -18.44 13.23 -19.79
N ALA A 33 -17.22 13.39 -20.27
CA ALA A 33 -16.19 14.24 -19.65
C ALA A 33 -16.63 15.72 -19.57
N ASP A 34 -17.24 16.27 -20.63
CA ASP A 34 -17.75 17.65 -20.64
C ASP A 34 -18.90 17.87 -19.63
N LYS A 35 -19.72 16.84 -19.38
CA LYS A 35 -20.80 16.88 -18.38
C LYS A 35 -20.33 16.67 -16.94
N THR A 36 -19.09 16.27 -16.71
CA THR A 36 -18.57 16.09 -15.35
C THR A 36 -18.23 17.43 -14.71
N ASP A 37 -18.74 17.62 -13.50
CA ASP A 37 -18.51 18.84 -12.72
C ASP A 37 -17.04 18.90 -12.25
N ILE A 38 -16.37 20.02 -12.49
CA ILE A 38 -15.00 20.28 -12.03
C ILE A 38 -14.93 20.22 -10.49
N ALA A 39 -16.03 20.56 -9.81
CA ALA A 39 -16.13 20.50 -8.35
C ALA A 39 -16.32 19.08 -7.78
N LYS A 40 -16.60 18.07 -8.63
CA LYS A 40 -16.73 16.67 -8.23
C LYS A 40 -15.65 15.84 -8.93
N PRO A 41 -14.45 15.72 -8.33
CA PRO A 41 -13.30 15.22 -9.05
C PRO A 41 -13.32 13.69 -9.24
N GLU A 42 -14.05 12.92 -8.42
CA GLU A 42 -14.18 11.46 -8.56
C GLU A 42 -14.87 11.02 -9.87
N PRO A 43 -16.12 11.44 -10.18
CA PRO A 43 -16.77 11.07 -11.44
C PRO A 43 -16.06 11.65 -12.67
N ARG A 44 -15.29 12.73 -12.49
CA ARG A 44 -14.48 13.36 -13.54
C ARG A 44 -13.24 12.53 -13.86
N LEU A 45 -12.57 11.96 -12.86
CA LEU A 45 -11.41 11.10 -13.05
C LEU A 45 -11.80 9.85 -13.85
N ASP A 46 -12.85 9.14 -13.45
CA ASP A 46 -13.34 7.96 -14.17
C ASP A 46 -13.70 8.29 -15.63
N ALA A 47 -14.33 9.44 -15.87
CA ALA A 47 -14.68 9.88 -17.22
C ALA A 47 -13.46 10.25 -18.08
N LEU A 48 -12.39 10.76 -17.48
CA LEU A 48 -11.14 11.10 -18.17
C LEU A 48 -10.27 9.87 -18.44
N GLU A 49 -10.22 8.89 -17.53
CA GLU A 49 -9.56 7.61 -17.76
C GLU A 49 -10.18 6.83 -18.91
N ASP A 50 -11.52 6.68 -18.91
CA ASP A 50 -12.30 6.10 -20.00
C ASP A 50 -11.97 6.76 -21.35
N LEU A 51 -11.85 8.09 -21.34
CA LEU A 51 -11.60 8.89 -22.52
C LEU A 51 -10.17 8.72 -23.05
N VAL A 52 -9.16 8.70 -22.18
CA VAL A 52 -7.76 8.43 -22.54
C VAL A 52 -7.62 7.06 -23.18
N GLU A 53 -8.28 6.03 -22.63
CA GLU A 53 -8.23 4.68 -23.20
C GLU A 53 -8.89 4.62 -24.59
N LEU A 54 -10.04 5.29 -24.76
CA LEU A 54 -10.74 5.34 -26.04
C LEU A 54 -9.97 6.14 -27.11
N ILE A 55 -9.29 7.22 -26.75
CA ILE A 55 -8.42 7.96 -27.68
C ILE A 55 -7.28 7.05 -28.17
N LYS A 56 -6.63 6.30 -27.26
CA LYS A 56 -5.56 5.34 -27.62
C LYS A 56 -6.08 4.25 -28.57
N LYS A 57 -7.27 3.71 -28.32
CA LYS A 57 -7.95 2.76 -29.23
C LYS A 57 -8.24 3.39 -30.59
N GLN A 58 -8.68 4.65 -30.63
CA GLN A 58 -8.98 5.36 -31.88
C GLN A 58 -7.72 5.62 -32.72
N VAL A 59 -6.58 5.93 -32.08
CA VAL A 59 -5.29 6.08 -32.78
C VAL A 59 -4.86 4.77 -33.44
N ILE A 60 -5.04 3.64 -32.75
CA ILE A 60 -4.74 2.30 -33.30
C ILE A 60 -5.68 1.97 -34.46
N ALA A 61 -6.98 2.27 -34.33
CA ALA A 61 -7.96 2.07 -35.40
C ALA A 61 -7.65 2.95 -36.63
N LEU A 62 -7.25 4.21 -36.41
CA LEU A 62 -6.85 5.15 -37.45
C LEU A 62 -5.60 4.64 -38.21
N ALA A 63 -4.61 4.10 -37.49
CA ALA A 63 -3.39 3.56 -38.08
C ALA A 63 -3.67 2.42 -39.08
N LYS A 64 -4.70 1.60 -38.83
CA LYS A 64 -5.13 0.53 -39.74
C LYS A 64 -5.76 1.07 -41.03
N ARG A 65 -6.39 2.25 -40.97
CA ARG A 65 -7.05 2.91 -42.11
C ARG A 65 -6.16 3.91 -42.85
N LYS A 66 -4.88 3.99 -42.50
CA LYS A 66 -3.90 4.91 -43.12
C LYS A 66 -3.90 4.84 -44.65
N LYS A 67 -4.00 3.64 -45.23
CA LYS A 67 -4.02 3.43 -46.70
C LYS A 67 -5.27 3.99 -47.38
N GLU A 68 -6.41 4.02 -46.68
CA GLU A 68 -7.70 4.51 -47.19
C GLU A 68 -7.81 6.03 -47.06
N LEU A 69 -7.26 6.59 -45.98
CA LEU A 69 -7.35 8.00 -45.63
C LEU A 69 -6.30 8.86 -46.37
N GLY A 70 -5.19 8.26 -46.77
CA GLY A 70 -4.04 8.97 -47.34
C GLY A 70 -3.19 9.66 -46.27
N ASP A 71 -1.89 9.84 -46.55
CA ASP A 71 -0.92 10.30 -45.55
C ASP A 71 -1.25 11.67 -44.93
N LYS A 72 -1.84 12.58 -45.73
CA LYS A 72 -2.17 13.93 -45.28
C LYS A 72 -3.32 13.94 -44.28
N VAL A 73 -4.45 13.30 -44.60
CA VAL A 73 -5.61 13.23 -43.72
C VAL A 73 -5.31 12.37 -42.49
N PHE A 74 -4.54 11.29 -42.66
CA PHE A 74 -4.07 10.48 -41.55
C PHE A 74 -3.22 11.29 -40.56
N GLY A 75 -2.27 12.09 -41.06
CA GLY A 75 -1.45 12.98 -40.22
C GLY A 75 -2.31 13.97 -39.44
N GLU A 76 -3.21 14.69 -40.11
CA GLU A 76 -4.07 15.70 -39.46
C GLU A 76 -4.97 15.10 -38.37
N VAL A 77 -5.55 13.91 -38.59
CA VAL A 77 -6.41 13.24 -37.59
C VAL A 77 -5.58 12.66 -36.45
N LYS A 78 -4.41 12.11 -36.76
CA LYS A 78 -3.48 11.59 -35.75
C LYS A 78 -3.04 12.71 -34.82
N ASP A 79 -2.58 13.83 -35.37
CA ASP A 79 -2.14 14.99 -34.58
C ASP A 79 -3.27 15.53 -33.72
N LYS A 80 -4.50 15.53 -34.23
CA LYS A 80 -5.69 15.91 -33.46
C LYS A 80 -5.96 14.98 -32.28
N LEU A 81 -5.84 13.67 -32.47
CA LEU A 81 -6.03 12.68 -31.40
C LEU A 81 -4.94 12.78 -30.33
N TYR A 82 -3.69 13.04 -30.72
CA TYR A 82 -2.61 13.28 -29.75
C TYR A 82 -2.81 14.58 -28.97
N ALA A 83 -3.27 15.66 -29.62
CA ALA A 83 -3.61 16.89 -28.93
C ALA A 83 -4.76 16.67 -27.93
N LEU A 84 -5.79 15.90 -28.29
CA LEU A 84 -6.86 15.54 -27.36
C LEU A 84 -6.36 14.67 -26.20
N LEU A 85 -5.44 13.75 -26.46
CA LEU A 85 -4.82 12.90 -25.44
C LEU A 85 -4.04 13.73 -24.43
N GLU A 86 -3.22 14.67 -24.91
CA GLU A 86 -2.41 15.55 -24.06
C GLU A 86 -3.30 16.39 -23.12
N VAL A 87 -4.36 17.00 -23.64
CA VAL A 87 -5.29 17.78 -22.81
C VAL A 87 -6.07 16.88 -21.85
N ALA A 88 -6.42 15.64 -22.25
CA ALA A 88 -7.10 14.69 -21.37
C ALA A 88 -6.21 14.25 -20.20
N GLU A 89 -4.95 13.93 -20.47
CA GLU A 89 -3.96 13.55 -19.46
C GLU A 89 -3.62 14.71 -18.51
N GLU A 90 -3.56 15.95 -19.02
CA GLU A 90 -3.40 17.15 -18.18
C GLU A 90 -4.60 17.35 -17.24
N GLN A 91 -5.84 17.22 -17.76
CA GLN A 91 -7.04 17.31 -16.93
C GLN A 91 -7.14 16.17 -15.92
N LEU A 92 -6.67 14.97 -16.26
CA LEU A 92 -6.63 13.82 -15.37
C LEU A 92 -5.68 14.12 -14.20
N LYS A 93 -4.47 14.61 -14.50
CA LYS A 93 -3.49 15.02 -13.48
C LYS A 93 -4.03 16.14 -12.57
N ILE A 94 -4.77 17.10 -13.12
CA ILE A 94 -5.43 18.16 -12.34
C ILE A 94 -6.53 17.57 -11.44
N ALA A 95 -7.35 16.65 -11.96
CA ALA A 95 -8.39 15.98 -11.17
C ALA A 95 -7.78 15.12 -10.05
N GLU A 96 -6.73 14.35 -10.31
CA GLU A 96 -5.96 13.60 -9.31
C GLU A 96 -5.36 14.52 -8.24
N ALA A 97 -4.74 15.62 -8.65
CA ALA A 97 -4.19 16.61 -7.74
C ALA A 97 -5.28 17.28 -6.89
N ALA A 98 -6.47 17.51 -7.45
CA ALA A 98 -7.62 18.05 -6.72
C ALA A 98 -8.19 17.03 -5.72
N ILE A 99 -8.25 15.74 -6.07
CA ILE A 99 -8.61 14.66 -5.13
C ILE A 99 -7.59 14.60 -3.99
N LYS A 100 -6.30 14.67 -4.32
CA LYS A 100 -5.22 14.66 -3.34
C LYS A 100 -5.24 15.89 -2.43
N ALA A 101 -5.47 17.09 -2.98
CA ALA A 101 -5.56 18.32 -2.20
C ALA A 101 -6.85 18.40 -1.34
N ALA A 102 -7.96 17.83 -1.82
CA ALA A 102 -9.17 17.65 -1.03
C ALA A 102 -8.98 16.59 0.08
N ALA A 103 -8.07 15.62 -0.11
CA ALA A 103 -7.64 14.72 0.94
C ALA A 103 -6.71 15.40 1.97
N ASP A 104 -5.81 16.30 1.54
CA ASP A 104 -4.83 16.99 2.40
C ASP A 104 -5.44 18.06 3.33
N THR A 105 -6.51 18.73 2.91
CA THR A 105 -7.14 19.82 3.70
C THR A 105 -8.00 19.33 4.86
N GLY A 106 -8.11 18.01 5.05
CA GLY A 106 -9.06 17.41 5.96
C GLY A 106 -8.50 16.37 6.91
N GLY A 107 -7.31 16.57 7.48
CA GLY A 107 -6.90 16.04 8.80
C GLY A 107 -7.15 14.54 9.09
N ASP A 108 -6.89 13.65 8.13
CA ASP A 108 -6.80 12.20 8.36
C ASP A 108 -5.90 11.55 7.28
N GLU A 109 -4.74 12.17 7.02
CA GLU A 109 -3.63 11.49 6.35
C GLU A 109 -3.01 10.47 7.32
N GLU A 110 -3.46 9.23 7.26
CA GLU A 110 -2.55 8.12 7.51
C GLU A 110 -2.71 7.09 6.38
N GLU A 111 -1.55 6.68 5.86
CA GLU A 111 -1.33 5.73 4.77
C GLU A 111 -2.25 4.50 4.90
N ASP A 112 -2.62 3.90 3.76
CA ASP A 112 -3.30 2.59 3.61
C ASP A 112 -2.51 1.46 4.29
N THR A 113 -2.45 1.52 5.61
CA THR A 113 -1.69 0.62 6.46
C THR A 113 -2.68 -0.21 7.28
N PRO A 114 -2.34 -1.46 7.63
CA PRO A 114 -3.17 -2.31 8.50
C PRO A 114 -3.49 -1.69 9.87
N VAL A 115 -2.80 -0.61 10.26
CA VAL A 115 -3.06 0.19 11.46
C VAL A 115 -4.46 0.83 11.45
N LEU A 116 -4.97 1.19 10.25
CA LEU A 116 -6.31 1.76 10.09
C LEU A 116 -7.41 0.80 10.50
N LEU A 117 -7.22 -0.50 10.26
CA LEU A 117 -8.17 -1.56 10.60
C LEU A 117 -8.04 -2.04 12.04
N THR A 118 -7.09 -1.51 12.83
CA THR A 118 -6.81 -2.00 14.18
C THR A 118 -6.81 -0.87 15.20
N LYS A 119 -5.68 -0.18 15.36
CA LYS A 119 -5.49 0.85 16.40
C LYS A 119 -6.35 2.10 16.18
N LYS A 120 -6.65 2.46 14.93
CA LYS A 120 -7.42 3.66 14.60
C LYS A 120 -8.93 3.44 14.59
N MET A 121 -9.40 2.19 14.53
CA MET A 121 -10.81 1.88 14.74
C MET A 121 -11.24 2.04 16.20
N ILE A 122 -10.35 1.76 17.16
CA ILE A 122 -10.65 1.86 18.60
C ILE A 122 -11.21 3.24 19.02
N PRO A 123 -10.59 4.39 18.67
CA PRO A 123 -11.14 5.70 19.04
C PRO A 123 -12.48 5.99 18.36
N LEU A 124 -12.69 5.56 17.11
CA LEU A 124 -13.96 5.76 16.38
C LEU A 124 -15.10 4.93 16.99
N VAL A 125 -14.81 3.68 17.36
CA VAL A 125 -15.76 2.83 18.11
C VAL A 125 -16.07 3.44 19.48
N ARG A 126 -15.08 4.02 20.17
CA ARG A 126 -15.30 4.71 21.45
C ARG A 126 -16.14 5.98 21.28
N GLU A 127 -16.00 6.68 20.16
CA GLU A 127 -16.80 7.86 19.81
C GLU A 127 -18.24 7.47 19.51
N LEU A 128 -18.47 6.44 18.70
CA LEU A 128 -19.79 5.84 18.48
C LEU A 128 -20.45 5.42 19.80
N ARG A 129 -19.67 4.90 20.76
CA ARG A 129 -20.17 4.53 22.10
C ARG A 129 -20.52 5.72 23.01
N LYS A 130 -20.07 6.94 22.70
CA LYS A 130 -20.36 8.14 23.50
C LYS A 130 -21.68 8.83 23.12
N GLY A 131 -22.28 8.47 21.99
CA GLY A 131 -23.67 8.83 21.62
C GLY A 131 -23.81 9.65 20.32
N ASP A 132 -24.93 9.41 19.62
CA ASP A 132 -25.56 10.14 18.50
C ASP A 132 -24.68 10.63 17.34
N VAL A 133 -23.66 9.83 16.99
CA VAL A 133 -22.89 10.03 15.77
C VAL A 133 -23.15 8.87 14.82
N THR A 134 -23.55 9.18 13.59
CA THR A 134 -23.58 8.21 12.48
C THR A 134 -22.27 8.31 11.72
N MET A 135 -21.63 7.17 11.47
CA MET A 135 -20.39 7.07 10.70
C MET A 135 -20.58 6.17 9.49
N HIS A 136 -19.71 6.34 8.48
CA HIS A 136 -19.71 5.47 7.31
C HIS A 136 -18.88 4.23 7.59
N ALA A 137 -19.37 3.09 7.13
CA ALA A 137 -18.74 1.79 7.26
C ALA A 137 -18.61 1.11 5.89
N LEU A 138 -17.48 0.44 5.68
CA LEU A 138 -17.24 -0.39 4.50
C LEU A 138 -16.90 -1.79 4.96
N ILE A 139 -17.74 -2.74 4.57
CA ILE A 139 -17.62 -4.15 4.95
C ILE A 139 -17.07 -4.90 3.75
N CYS A 140 -16.00 -5.65 3.95
CA CYS A 140 -15.46 -6.56 2.95
C CYS A 140 -15.61 -7.99 3.43
N THR A 141 -16.20 -8.85 2.59
CA THR A 141 -16.37 -10.28 2.87
C THR A 141 -15.72 -11.10 1.77
N ALA A 142 -14.91 -12.09 2.14
CA ALA A 142 -14.32 -13.06 1.22
C ALA A 142 -14.36 -14.45 1.87
N GLY A 143 -15.20 -15.35 1.34
CA GLY A 143 -15.44 -16.66 1.94
C GLY A 143 -15.98 -16.55 3.38
N LYS A 144 -15.19 -17.04 4.35
CA LYS A 144 -15.50 -16.96 5.80
C LYS A 144 -14.91 -15.71 6.47
N ASN A 145 -14.00 -15.01 5.82
CA ASN A 145 -13.30 -13.86 6.40
C ASN A 145 -14.07 -12.57 6.14
N THR A 146 -14.08 -11.69 7.14
CA THR A 146 -14.76 -10.38 7.07
C THR A 146 -13.87 -9.33 7.70
N ALA A 147 -13.71 -8.19 7.02
CA ALA A 147 -13.04 -7.01 7.55
C ALA A 147 -14.00 -5.83 7.49
N LEU A 148 -13.93 -4.98 8.52
CA LEU A 148 -14.72 -3.77 8.64
C LEU A 148 -13.79 -2.56 8.70
N LEU A 149 -14.18 -1.48 8.04
CA LEU A 149 -13.58 -0.16 8.20
C LEU A 149 -14.68 0.84 8.56
N ILE A 150 -14.45 1.66 9.58
CA ILE A 150 -15.35 2.74 10.01
C ILE A 150 -14.61 4.06 9.83
N MET A 151 -15.27 5.06 9.27
CA MET A 151 -14.74 6.42 9.10
C MET A 151 -15.82 7.48 9.32
N ARG A 152 -15.39 8.67 9.78
CA ARG A 152 -16.28 9.82 9.96
C ARG A 152 -16.80 10.41 8.63
N ARG A 153 -16.14 10.10 7.51
CA ARG A 153 -16.49 10.55 6.15
C ARG A 153 -16.77 9.35 5.24
N PRO A 154 -17.43 9.55 4.09
CA PRO A 154 -17.63 8.50 3.10
C PRO A 154 -16.31 7.82 2.73
N ILE A 155 -16.33 6.49 2.64
CA ILE A 155 -15.12 5.69 2.43
C ILE A 155 -14.87 5.56 0.93
N ALA A 156 -13.75 6.14 0.46
CA ALA A 156 -13.36 6.11 -0.94
C ALA A 156 -13.08 4.67 -1.45
N PRO A 157 -13.35 4.36 -2.73
CA PRO A 157 -13.11 3.03 -3.31
C PRO A 157 -11.67 2.54 -3.21
N ALA A 158 -10.68 3.43 -3.14
CA ALA A 158 -9.27 3.09 -2.97
C ALA A 158 -9.00 2.23 -1.72
N ARG A 159 -9.79 2.42 -0.64
CA ARG A 159 -9.68 1.65 0.61
C ARG A 159 -10.18 0.20 0.48
N ARG A 160 -10.80 -0.17 -0.65
CA ARG A 160 -11.21 -1.56 -0.94
C ARG A 160 -10.02 -2.50 -1.04
N LYS A 161 -8.88 -2.02 -1.57
CA LYS A 161 -7.65 -2.83 -1.68
C LYS A 161 -7.11 -3.22 -0.31
N LEU A 162 -7.04 -2.28 0.63
CA LEU A 162 -6.68 -2.51 2.03
C LEU A 162 -7.57 -3.59 2.67
N LEU A 163 -8.89 -3.48 2.47
CA LEU A 163 -9.84 -4.45 3.00
C LEU A 163 -9.70 -5.83 2.34
N ALA A 164 -9.44 -5.88 1.03
CA ALA A 164 -9.21 -7.13 0.28
C ALA A 164 -7.97 -7.86 0.78
N GLU A 165 -6.89 -7.12 1.04
CA GLU A 165 -5.64 -7.64 1.60
C GLU A 165 -5.86 -8.14 3.03
N ALA A 166 -6.67 -7.42 3.84
CA ALA A 166 -7.00 -7.84 5.19
C ALA A 166 -7.81 -9.14 5.28
N VAL A 167 -8.62 -9.45 4.26
CA VAL A 167 -9.40 -10.70 4.21
C VAL A 167 -8.77 -11.80 3.34
N ASP A 168 -7.57 -11.58 2.78
CA ASP A 168 -6.87 -12.44 1.80
C ASP A 168 -7.77 -12.83 0.60
N ALA A 169 -8.45 -11.84 0.01
CA ALA A 169 -9.39 -12.09 -1.09
C ALA A 169 -8.67 -12.45 -2.41
N LYS A 170 -8.62 -13.74 -2.77
CA LYS A 170 -8.03 -14.25 -4.03
C LYS A 170 -9.01 -14.25 -5.21
N GLY A 171 -9.76 -13.15 -5.34
CA GLY A 171 -10.84 -12.97 -6.32
C GLY A 171 -12.19 -13.41 -5.74
N GLY A 172 -13.09 -12.44 -5.52
CA GLY A 172 -14.41 -12.67 -4.92
C GLY A 172 -14.75 -11.84 -3.68
N ALA A 173 -13.99 -10.79 -3.38
CA ALA A 173 -14.34 -9.85 -2.30
C ALA A 173 -15.66 -9.14 -2.61
N LYS A 174 -16.66 -9.32 -1.76
CA LYS A 174 -17.90 -8.54 -1.78
C LYS A 174 -17.74 -7.34 -0.84
N TYR A 175 -17.93 -6.15 -1.39
CA TYR A 175 -17.92 -4.90 -0.62
C TYR A 175 -19.35 -4.43 -0.40
N ILE A 176 -19.68 -4.11 0.84
CA ILE A 176 -20.99 -3.63 1.24
C ILE A 176 -20.77 -2.29 1.94
N ALA A 177 -21.33 -1.22 1.37
CA ALA A 177 -21.39 0.06 2.02
C ALA A 177 -22.47 0.01 3.11
N ALA A 178 -22.14 0.53 4.28
CA ALA A 178 -23.01 0.52 5.45
C ALA A 178 -22.90 1.86 6.18
N GLU A 179 -23.92 2.19 6.96
CA GLU A 179 -23.83 3.22 7.99
C GLU A 179 -23.78 2.56 9.36
N CYS A 180 -23.02 3.13 10.29
CA CYS A 180 -22.81 2.59 11.62
C CYS A 180 -23.24 3.63 12.66
N MET A 181 -24.08 3.21 13.60
CA MET A 181 -24.57 4.02 14.71
C MET A 181 -24.73 3.17 15.97
N LEU A 182 -24.90 3.81 17.12
CA LEU A 182 -25.16 3.12 18.38
C LEU A 182 -26.64 3.33 18.78
N GLU A 183 -27.41 2.25 18.80
CA GLU A 183 -28.80 2.24 19.24
C GLU A 183 -28.92 1.26 20.42
N ASP A 184 -29.57 1.66 21.52
CA ASP A 184 -29.81 0.79 22.69
C ASP A 184 -28.57 0.03 23.22
N LYS A 185 -27.40 0.70 23.17
CA LYS A 185 -26.08 0.14 23.55
C LYS A 185 -25.60 -1.01 22.65
N VAL A 186 -26.18 -1.14 21.46
CA VAL A 186 -25.81 -2.09 20.41
C VAL A 186 -25.30 -1.29 19.19
N LEU A 187 -24.22 -1.76 18.58
CA LEU A 187 -23.68 -1.15 17.36
C LEU A 187 -24.50 -1.64 16.16
N THR A 188 -25.33 -0.76 15.61
CA THR A 188 -26.22 -1.06 14.49
C THR A 188 -25.56 -0.66 13.18
N PHE A 189 -25.47 -1.61 12.23
CA PHE A 189 -25.03 -1.37 10.86
C PHE A 189 -26.22 -1.40 9.91
N VAL A 190 -26.49 -0.28 9.25
CA VAL A 190 -27.55 -0.16 8.23
C VAL A 190 -26.94 -0.48 6.87
N VAL A 191 -27.47 -1.49 6.17
CA VAL A 191 -26.98 -1.96 4.87
C VAL A 191 -28.09 -1.96 3.82
N GLN A 192 -27.77 -1.61 2.58
CA GLN A 192 -28.73 -1.58 1.46
C GLN A 192 -29.10 -2.98 0.93
N SER A 193 -28.35 -4.03 1.27
CA SER A 193 -28.61 -5.39 0.79
C SER A 193 -28.78 -6.35 1.96
N GLN A 194 -29.88 -7.11 1.98
CA GLN A 194 -30.12 -8.16 2.96
C GLN A 194 -28.96 -9.16 2.98
N ALA A 195 -28.38 -9.40 4.14
CA ALA A 195 -27.29 -10.36 4.33
C ALA A 195 -27.48 -11.10 5.66
N ALA A 196 -28.19 -12.23 5.59
CA ALA A 196 -28.34 -13.14 6.72
C ALA A 196 -26.95 -13.56 7.26
N GLY A 197 -26.78 -13.53 8.58
CA GLY A 197 -25.54 -13.91 9.26
C GLY A 197 -24.41 -12.88 9.20
N LEU A 198 -24.66 -11.67 8.69
CA LEU A 198 -23.66 -10.59 8.66
C LEU A 198 -23.33 -10.08 10.07
N ALA A 199 -24.31 -10.04 10.98
CA ALA A 199 -24.09 -9.56 12.36
C ALA A 199 -23.05 -10.40 13.10
N LYS A 200 -23.12 -11.74 12.98
CA LYS A 200 -22.15 -12.67 13.58
C LYS A 200 -20.75 -12.46 12.99
N ARG A 201 -20.66 -12.24 11.68
CA ARG A 201 -19.38 -12.00 10.99
C ARG A 201 -18.76 -10.66 11.35
N LEU A 202 -19.56 -9.60 11.47
CA LEU A 202 -19.09 -8.28 11.89
C LEU A 202 -18.64 -8.27 13.35
N ARG A 203 -19.35 -9.00 14.22
CA ARG A 203 -18.93 -9.18 15.63
C ARG A 203 -17.57 -9.87 15.72
N GLN A 204 -17.35 -10.90 14.91
CA GLN A 204 -16.06 -11.57 14.82
C GLN A 204 -14.97 -10.67 14.23
N ALA A 205 -15.27 -9.95 13.14
CA ALA A 205 -14.34 -9.03 12.51
C ALA A 205 -13.89 -7.90 13.46
N LEU A 206 -14.82 -7.29 14.20
CA LEU A 206 -14.51 -6.27 15.20
C LEU A 206 -13.64 -6.81 16.33
N LEU A 207 -13.88 -8.06 16.76
CA LEU A 207 -13.05 -8.73 17.75
C LEU A 207 -11.64 -8.98 17.20
N ASP A 208 -11.50 -9.49 15.97
CA ASP A 208 -10.21 -9.79 15.35
C ASP A 208 -9.41 -8.51 15.03
N GLN A 209 -10.10 -7.42 14.70
CA GLN A 209 -9.51 -6.13 14.34
C GLN A 209 -9.16 -5.26 15.55
N THR A 210 -10.07 -5.16 16.52
CA THR A 210 -9.95 -4.18 17.62
C THR A 210 -9.75 -4.83 18.99
N GLU A 211 -9.82 -6.16 19.07
CA GLU A 211 -9.82 -6.94 20.32
C GLU A 211 -10.97 -6.58 21.28
N LEU A 212 -11.97 -5.83 20.81
CA LEU A 212 -13.13 -5.41 21.59
C LEU A 212 -14.34 -6.32 21.34
N ARG A 213 -14.90 -6.88 22.41
CA ARG A 213 -16.18 -7.58 22.38
C ARG A 213 -17.33 -6.58 22.38
N LEU A 214 -17.97 -6.38 21.24
CA LEU A 214 -19.07 -5.42 21.05
C LEU A 214 -20.35 -6.15 20.66
N LYS A 215 -21.49 -5.66 21.15
CA LYS A 215 -22.81 -6.09 20.65
C LYS A 215 -23.04 -5.43 19.29
N VAL A 216 -23.41 -6.23 18.30
CA VAL A 216 -23.56 -5.80 16.91
C VAL A 216 -24.90 -6.31 16.38
N LYS A 217 -25.62 -5.42 15.69
CA LYS A 217 -26.87 -5.68 14.96
C LYS A 217 -26.74 -5.18 13.52
N VAL A 218 -27.43 -5.81 12.58
CA VAL A 218 -27.47 -5.40 11.17
C VAL A 218 -28.92 -5.17 10.78
N ARG A 219 -29.21 -4.00 10.21
CA ARG A 219 -30.54 -3.59 9.74
C ARG A 219 -30.51 -3.35 8.23
N GLY A 220 -31.58 -3.72 7.53
CA GLY A 220 -31.77 -3.35 6.12
C GLY A 220 -32.28 -1.91 5.98
N ASP A 221 -32.13 -1.31 4.79
CA ASP A 221 -32.67 0.02 4.46
C ASP A 221 -34.20 0.12 4.65
N ASP A 222 -34.91 -1.01 4.59
CA ASP A 222 -36.37 -1.11 4.78
C ASP A 222 -36.82 -1.10 6.26
N GLY A 223 -35.92 -0.95 7.22
CA GLY A 223 -36.25 -0.90 8.65
C GLY A 223 -36.50 -2.27 9.31
N GLU A 224 -36.50 -3.36 8.54
CA GLU A 224 -36.57 -4.73 9.07
C GLU A 224 -35.22 -5.15 9.69
N ASP A 225 -35.29 -5.62 10.94
CA ASP A 225 -34.18 -6.22 11.64
C ASP A 225 -33.89 -7.60 11.05
N ALA A 226 -32.71 -7.77 10.43
CA ALA A 226 -32.32 -9.04 9.80
C ALA A 226 -31.91 -10.12 10.81
N ASP A 227 -31.89 -9.82 12.10
CA ASP A 227 -31.64 -10.74 13.21
C ASP A 227 -32.42 -10.25 14.44
N GLY A 228 -33.60 -10.84 14.69
CA GLY A 228 -34.33 -10.67 15.96
C GLY A 228 -33.58 -11.39 17.08
N GLU A 229 -33.11 -10.66 18.08
CA GLU A 229 -32.60 -11.25 19.31
C GLU A 229 -33.77 -11.94 20.04
N GLU A 230 -33.57 -13.19 20.46
CA GLU A 230 -34.31 -13.75 21.60
C GLU A 230 -33.36 -13.83 22.80
N GLU A 231 -33.87 -13.33 23.92
CA GLU A 231 -33.21 -13.10 25.19
C GLU A 231 -32.68 -14.39 25.84
N GLY A 232 -31.68 -14.25 26.73
CA GLY A 232 -31.29 -15.34 27.62
C GLY A 232 -30.17 -14.96 28.59
N ALA A 233 -30.55 -14.75 29.84
CA ALA A 233 -29.72 -14.33 30.98
C ALA A 233 -28.79 -15.43 31.51
N ASP A 234 -27.90 -15.06 32.43
CA ASP A 234 -27.09 -15.95 33.28
C ASP A 234 -27.90 -17.17 33.78
N GLN A 235 -27.37 -18.38 33.55
CA GLN A 235 -27.37 -19.45 34.56
C GLN A 235 -26.49 -20.65 34.19
N ASP A 236 -25.88 -21.17 35.25
CA ASP A 236 -25.00 -22.31 35.40
C ASP A 236 -25.77 -23.66 35.36
N VAL A 237 -25.10 -24.70 34.82
CA VAL A 237 -25.29 -26.17 35.00
C VAL A 237 -26.53 -26.90 34.40
N PRO A 238 -26.52 -28.26 34.23
CA PRO A 238 -26.23 -28.96 32.97
C PRO A 238 -27.38 -29.92 32.52
N GLY A 239 -27.31 -30.47 31.31
CA GLY A 239 -27.97 -31.74 31.02
C GLY A 239 -28.53 -31.93 29.61
N ASP A 240 -28.33 -33.17 29.14
CA ASP A 240 -29.07 -33.93 28.14
C ASP A 240 -29.11 -33.48 26.66
N GLU A 241 -28.47 -34.35 25.85
CA GLU A 241 -28.75 -34.59 24.44
C GLU A 241 -30.23 -34.92 24.21
N PRO A 242 -30.74 -34.65 23.00
CA PRO A 242 -31.07 -35.81 22.18
C PRO A 242 -30.55 -35.70 20.74
N ASP A 243 -29.74 -36.70 20.42
CA ASP A 243 -29.70 -37.53 19.20
C ASP A 243 -30.39 -36.98 17.93
N ILE A 244 -29.57 -36.60 16.95
CA ILE A 244 -29.95 -36.55 15.53
C ILE A 244 -28.94 -37.44 14.77
N PRO A 245 -29.38 -38.41 13.94
CA PRO A 245 -28.49 -39.45 13.40
C PRO A 245 -27.42 -38.89 12.44
N GLN A 246 -26.16 -39.21 12.72
CA GLN A 246 -25.04 -38.99 11.79
C GLN A 246 -25.18 -39.86 10.53
N ALA A 247 -25.15 -39.21 9.37
CA ALA A 247 -24.75 -39.87 8.12
C ALA A 247 -23.21 -39.90 8.05
N PRO A 248 -22.59 -41.01 7.60
CA PRO A 248 -21.15 -41.23 7.73
C PRO A 248 -20.33 -40.27 6.86
N PRO A 249 -19.25 -39.65 7.38
CA PRO A 249 -18.34 -38.87 6.56
C PRO A 249 -17.47 -39.80 5.69
N LEU A 250 -17.41 -39.49 4.39
CA LEU A 250 -16.36 -40.00 3.51
C LEU A 250 -15.00 -39.40 3.94
N PRO A 251 -13.91 -40.18 3.95
CA PRO A 251 -12.60 -39.69 4.37
C PRO A 251 -12.05 -38.71 3.33
N SER A 252 -12.01 -37.41 3.69
CA SER A 252 -11.13 -36.46 3.02
C SER A 252 -9.71 -36.68 3.54
N VAL A 253 -8.81 -37.05 2.64
CA VAL A 253 -7.38 -37.16 2.87
C VAL A 253 -6.86 -35.88 3.54
N GLU A 254 -6.29 -36.03 4.73
CA GLU A 254 -5.60 -34.98 5.48
C GLU A 254 -4.41 -34.48 4.65
N GLU A 255 -4.54 -33.30 4.04
CA GLU A 255 -3.37 -32.48 3.74
C GLU A 255 -2.98 -31.77 5.05
N PRO A 256 -1.73 -31.92 5.54
CA PRO A 256 -1.31 -31.23 6.75
C PRO A 256 -1.41 -29.72 6.52
N ASP A 257 -2.09 -29.03 7.43
CA ASP A 257 -2.24 -27.58 7.43
C ASP A 257 -0.89 -26.92 7.73
N HIS A 258 -0.03 -26.84 6.70
CA HIS A 258 1.32 -26.29 6.77
C HIS A 258 1.35 -24.85 7.30
N ALA A 259 0.25 -24.11 7.12
CA ALA A 259 0.07 -22.77 7.65
C ALA A 259 -0.17 -22.79 9.17
N ALA A 260 -0.99 -23.72 9.67
CA ALA A 260 -1.18 -23.93 11.09
C ALA A 260 0.11 -24.40 11.79
N ALA A 261 0.85 -25.34 11.17
CA ALA A 261 2.13 -25.82 11.68
C ALA A 261 3.19 -24.70 11.75
N PHE A 262 3.27 -23.86 10.73
CA PHE A 262 4.14 -22.68 10.71
C PHE A 262 3.78 -21.66 11.79
N LYS A 263 2.49 -21.33 11.93
CA LYS A 263 1.99 -20.38 12.93
C LYS A 263 2.26 -20.87 14.36
N ALA A 264 2.02 -22.16 14.62
CA ALA A 264 2.29 -22.76 15.93
C ALA A 264 3.78 -22.69 16.30
N ARG A 265 4.68 -22.95 15.33
CA ARG A 265 6.14 -22.80 15.55
C ARG A 265 6.55 -21.35 15.78
N LEU A 266 5.99 -20.42 15.00
CA LEU A 266 6.24 -18.98 15.17
C LEU A 266 5.83 -18.51 16.58
N GLU A 267 4.65 -18.90 17.06
CA GLU A 267 4.16 -18.56 18.39
C GLU A 267 5.03 -19.15 19.50
N ALA A 268 5.56 -20.38 19.32
CA ALA A 268 6.48 -21.02 20.26
C ALA A 268 7.87 -20.35 20.30
N LEU A 269 8.32 -19.77 19.19
CA LEU A 269 9.62 -19.09 19.06
C LEU A 269 9.59 -17.67 19.64
N MET A 270 8.51 -16.91 19.44
CA MET A 270 8.38 -15.52 19.90
C MET A 270 8.79 -15.24 21.36
N PRO A 271 8.46 -16.07 22.38
CA PRO A 271 8.94 -15.85 23.74
C PRO A 271 10.46 -16.07 23.87
N LYS A 272 11.06 -17.00 23.12
CA LYS A 272 12.51 -17.27 23.13
C LYS A 272 13.29 -16.11 22.50
N LEU A 273 12.76 -15.49 21.44
CA LEU A 273 13.36 -14.30 20.81
C LEU A 273 13.26 -13.02 21.66
N LYS A 274 12.40 -12.99 22.68
CA LYS A 274 12.30 -11.87 23.65
C LYS A 274 13.27 -12.02 24.82
N SER A 275 13.88 -13.19 25.00
CA SER A 275 14.94 -13.40 25.98
C SER A 275 16.24 -12.73 25.53
N ALA A 276 17.11 -12.37 26.48
CA ALA A 276 18.41 -11.73 26.22
C ALA A 276 19.46 -12.74 25.72
N HIS A 277 19.14 -13.47 24.64
CA HIS A 277 20.06 -14.42 24.01
C HIS A 277 21.04 -13.68 23.08
N PRO A 278 22.34 -14.01 23.06
CA PRO A 278 23.32 -13.37 22.17
C PRO A 278 22.94 -13.44 20.69
N SER A 279 22.34 -14.56 20.28
CA SER A 279 21.87 -14.80 18.91
C SER A 279 20.42 -14.35 18.65
N ALA A 280 19.77 -13.64 19.58
CA ALA A 280 18.36 -13.23 19.45
C ALA A 280 18.12 -12.36 18.21
N GLU A 281 19.03 -11.43 17.88
CA GLU A 281 18.90 -10.57 16.70
C GLU A 281 19.01 -11.37 15.39
N ALA A 282 19.91 -12.36 15.33
CA ALA A 282 20.04 -13.25 14.18
C ALA A 282 18.80 -14.16 14.01
N ALA A 283 18.27 -14.69 15.12
CA ALA A 283 17.03 -15.47 15.12
C ALA A 283 15.81 -14.61 14.72
N ARG A 284 15.75 -13.33 15.13
CA ARG A 284 14.67 -12.39 14.72
C ARG A 284 14.67 -12.16 13.22
N LEU A 285 15.84 -12.06 12.62
CA LEU A 285 15.98 -11.90 11.18
C LEU A 285 15.46 -13.14 10.44
N LYS A 286 15.85 -14.34 10.88
CA LYS A 286 15.37 -15.62 10.30
C LYS A 286 13.87 -15.81 10.43
N VAL A 287 13.30 -15.45 11.58
CA VAL A 287 11.85 -15.45 11.80
C VAL A 287 11.12 -14.46 10.88
N SER A 288 11.71 -13.28 10.62
CA SER A 288 11.16 -12.30 9.69
C SER A 288 11.19 -12.78 8.23
N GLU A 289 12.30 -13.42 7.82
CA GLU A 289 12.45 -14.02 6.49
C GLU A 289 11.49 -15.20 6.29
N ALA A 290 11.32 -16.06 7.31
CA ALA A 290 10.34 -17.12 7.33
C ALA A 290 8.91 -16.57 7.15
N GLY A 291 8.61 -15.41 7.77
CA GLY A 291 7.37 -14.66 7.57
C GLY A 291 7.19 -14.08 6.16
N ALA A 292 8.28 -13.82 5.42
CA ALA A 292 8.21 -13.41 4.02
C ALA A 292 7.93 -14.60 3.08
N LEU A 293 8.50 -15.77 3.37
CA LEU A 293 8.29 -17.00 2.60
C LEU A 293 6.91 -17.63 2.86
N SER A 294 6.40 -17.54 4.09
CA SER A 294 5.04 -17.99 4.41
C SER A 294 3.97 -17.19 3.67
N ARG A 295 4.16 -15.88 3.47
CA ARG A 295 3.29 -15.03 2.62
C ARG A 295 3.28 -15.45 1.15
N LYS A 296 4.33 -16.10 0.67
CA LYS A 296 4.44 -16.68 -0.67
C LYS A 296 4.00 -18.15 -0.75
N ARG A 297 3.54 -18.73 0.36
CA ARG A 297 3.22 -20.16 0.52
C ARG A 297 4.41 -21.10 0.28
N GLU A 298 5.63 -20.61 0.47
CA GLU A 298 6.85 -21.41 0.39
C GLU A 298 7.12 -22.06 1.77
N TRP A 299 6.22 -22.94 2.21
CA TRP A 299 6.19 -23.47 3.58
C TRP A 299 7.41 -24.30 3.96
N ASP A 300 7.97 -25.08 3.02
CA ASP A 300 9.17 -25.86 3.28
C ASP A 300 10.39 -24.97 3.53
N ALA A 301 10.51 -23.88 2.77
CA ALA A 301 11.60 -22.92 2.93
C ALA A 301 11.38 -22.05 4.18
N ALA A 302 10.14 -21.68 4.48
CA ALA A 302 9.78 -20.97 5.70
C ALA A 302 10.06 -21.81 6.96
N ASN A 303 9.76 -23.12 6.93
CA ASN A 303 10.04 -24.02 8.05
C ASN A 303 11.53 -24.23 8.26
N ARG A 304 12.34 -24.35 7.19
CA ARG A 304 13.81 -24.41 7.33
C ARG A 304 14.39 -23.16 8.00
N LEU A 305 13.85 -21.98 7.70
CA LEU A 305 14.28 -20.74 8.36
C LEU A 305 13.85 -20.68 9.84
N LEU A 306 12.74 -21.33 10.20
CA LEU A 306 12.37 -21.49 11.61
C LEU A 306 13.27 -22.50 12.31
N ASP A 307 13.66 -23.60 11.64
CA ASP A 307 14.62 -24.57 12.19
C ASP A 307 15.98 -23.87 12.45
N GLU A 308 16.47 -23.06 11.51
CA GLU A 308 17.68 -22.25 11.70
C GLU A 308 17.55 -21.22 12.84
N ALA A 309 16.36 -20.65 13.04
CA ALA A 309 16.10 -19.73 14.15
C ALA A 309 16.07 -20.47 15.50
N GLU A 310 15.56 -21.70 15.53
CA GLU A 310 15.58 -22.57 16.71
C GLU A 310 16.99 -23.02 17.05
N ASP A 311 17.79 -23.41 16.07
CA ASP A 311 19.20 -23.81 16.25
C ASP A 311 20.03 -22.65 16.82
N LEU A 312 19.85 -21.43 16.29
CA LEU A 312 20.52 -20.22 16.79
C LEU A 312 20.14 -19.87 18.24
N LEU A 313 18.96 -20.29 18.70
CA LEU A 313 18.48 -20.08 20.07
C LEU A 313 18.75 -21.29 20.98
N ALA A 314 19.22 -22.40 20.43
CA ALA A 314 19.54 -23.63 21.14
C ALA A 314 21.04 -23.76 21.46
N GLU A 315 21.92 -23.04 20.76
CA GLU A 315 23.34 -22.99 21.09
C GLU A 315 23.57 -22.27 22.44
N PRO A 316 24.06 -22.97 23.49
CA PRO A 316 24.30 -22.35 24.79
C PRO A 316 25.58 -21.49 24.77
N ASP A 317 25.51 -20.36 25.49
CA ASP A 317 26.60 -19.42 25.80
C ASP A 317 27.98 -20.10 25.88
N SER A 318 28.70 -20.11 24.76
CA SER A 318 30.09 -20.56 24.71
C SER A 318 30.94 -19.45 24.13
N SER A 319 31.50 -18.67 25.04
CA SER A 319 32.58 -17.75 24.79
C SER A 319 33.86 -18.51 24.46
N GLU A 320 34.06 -18.90 23.20
CA GLU A 320 35.37 -19.17 22.61
C GLU A 320 35.34 -18.90 21.09
N PRO A 321 36.45 -18.42 20.48
CA PRO A 321 36.44 -17.88 19.12
C PRO A 321 36.15 -18.99 18.10
N PRO A 322 35.23 -18.79 17.13
CA PRO A 322 34.85 -19.85 16.24
C PRO A 322 35.95 -20.13 15.22
N ALA A 323 36.44 -21.38 15.22
CA ALA A 323 36.98 -22.01 14.03
C ALA A 323 35.88 -22.05 12.94
N PRO A 324 36.24 -22.01 11.64
CA PRO A 324 35.37 -21.51 10.59
C PRO A 324 34.23 -22.48 10.31
N SER A 325 33.05 -22.18 10.85
CA SER A 325 31.81 -22.82 10.44
C SER A 325 31.44 -22.37 9.03
N THR A 326 31.20 -23.36 8.19
CA THR A 326 30.77 -23.24 6.79
C THR A 326 29.56 -22.31 6.68
N LYS A 327 29.79 -21.10 6.13
CA LYS A 327 28.74 -20.12 5.81
C LYS A 327 27.68 -20.77 4.91
N LEU A 328 26.52 -21.12 5.46
CA LEU A 328 25.31 -21.35 4.69
C LEU A 328 25.00 -20.09 3.89
N THR A 329 25.27 -20.17 2.59
CA THR A 329 25.28 -19.03 1.69
C THR A 329 23.83 -18.66 1.39
N ILE A 330 23.33 -17.58 1.97
CA ILE A 330 22.05 -16.98 1.56
C ILE A 330 22.13 -16.76 0.04
N ALA A 331 21.12 -17.22 -0.69
CA ALA A 331 21.10 -17.09 -2.15
C ALA A 331 21.33 -15.61 -2.51
N PRO A 332 22.34 -15.27 -3.34
CA PRO A 332 22.71 -13.88 -3.61
C PRO A 332 21.53 -13.00 -4.07
N ALA A 333 20.58 -13.57 -4.81
CA ALA A 333 19.36 -12.90 -5.27
C ALA A 333 18.51 -12.30 -4.13
N ILE A 334 18.43 -12.98 -2.99
CA ILE A 334 17.65 -12.52 -1.83
C ILE A 334 18.36 -11.33 -1.17
N VAL A 335 19.68 -11.39 -1.08
CA VAL A 335 20.51 -10.31 -0.51
C VAL A 335 20.37 -9.02 -1.33
N TYR A 336 20.39 -9.11 -2.67
CA TYR A 336 20.16 -7.96 -3.55
C TYR A 336 18.78 -7.34 -3.36
N THR A 337 17.74 -8.17 -3.33
CA THR A 337 16.36 -7.69 -3.14
C THR A 337 16.19 -6.97 -1.80
N GLN A 338 16.74 -7.53 -0.72
CA GLN A 338 16.72 -6.91 0.62
C GLN A 338 17.46 -5.57 0.62
N THR A 339 18.63 -5.52 -0.01
CA THR A 339 19.49 -4.34 -0.09
C THR A 339 18.78 -3.20 -0.82
N ARG A 340 18.14 -3.49 -1.96
CA ARG A 340 17.36 -2.52 -2.74
C ARG A 340 16.21 -1.92 -1.95
N LEU A 341 15.43 -2.78 -1.27
CA LEU A 341 14.30 -2.33 -0.46
C LEU A 341 14.76 -1.44 0.71
N ALA A 342 15.82 -1.85 1.40
CA ALA A 342 16.40 -1.07 2.50
C ALA A 342 16.92 0.30 2.02
N TRP A 343 17.57 0.36 0.86
CA TRP A 343 18.05 1.62 0.28
C TRP A 343 16.90 2.54 -0.14
N GLY A 344 15.91 2.02 -0.88
CA GLY A 344 14.74 2.80 -1.29
C GLY A 344 13.95 3.38 -0.12
N ALA A 345 13.72 2.58 0.93
CA ALA A 345 13.07 3.03 2.16
C ALA A 345 13.88 4.13 2.86
N THR A 346 15.20 3.98 2.92
CA THR A 346 16.11 4.96 3.52
C THR A 346 16.06 6.30 2.77
N ARG A 347 16.16 6.29 1.43
CA ARG A 347 16.09 7.50 0.59
C ARG A 347 14.77 8.25 0.79
N LYS A 348 13.64 7.53 0.77
CA LYS A 348 12.31 8.14 1.00
C LYS A 348 12.22 8.77 2.40
N LYS A 349 12.75 8.10 3.42
CA LYS A 349 12.77 8.63 4.79
C LYS A 349 13.58 9.94 4.88
N ILE A 350 14.77 9.96 4.29
CA ILE A 350 15.64 11.15 4.29
C ILE A 350 15.01 12.31 3.53
N GLN A 351 14.36 12.02 2.39
CA GLN A 351 13.63 13.04 1.65
C GLN A 351 12.55 13.71 2.52
N GLY A 352 11.78 12.92 3.27
CA GLY A 352 10.80 13.45 4.21
C GLY A 352 11.42 14.27 5.34
N GLU A 353 12.55 13.83 5.89
CA GLU A 353 13.27 14.57 6.94
C GLU A 353 13.85 15.90 6.43
N LEU A 354 14.39 15.93 5.21
CA LEU A 354 14.91 17.16 4.60
C LEU A 354 13.80 18.15 4.25
N GLN A 355 12.66 17.68 3.73
CA GLN A 355 11.49 18.54 3.49
C GLN A 355 10.93 19.12 4.79
N LYS A 356 10.93 18.33 5.86
CA LYS A 356 10.54 18.80 7.20
C LYS A 356 11.50 19.89 7.69
N LEU A 357 12.80 19.73 7.49
CA LEU A 357 13.81 20.73 7.83
C LEU A 357 13.64 22.01 7.00
N GLU A 358 13.50 21.89 5.67
CA GLU A 358 13.25 23.02 4.76
C GLU A 358 12.04 23.83 5.23
N LYS A 359 10.92 23.17 5.50
CA LYS A 359 9.70 23.85 5.97
C LYS A 359 9.94 24.57 7.30
N ALA A 360 10.65 23.94 8.23
CA ALA A 360 10.96 24.54 9.52
C ALA A 360 11.87 25.78 9.40
N ILE A 361 12.86 25.74 8.50
CA ILE A 361 13.73 26.88 8.21
C ILE A 361 12.91 28.02 7.60
N LEU A 362 12.12 27.75 6.56
CA LEU A 362 11.32 28.78 5.89
C LEU A 362 10.31 29.44 6.84
N GLU A 363 9.69 28.65 7.71
CA GLU A 363 8.76 29.15 8.72
C GLU A 363 9.46 30.05 9.76
N ALA A 364 10.67 29.70 10.18
CA ALA A 364 11.44 30.50 11.14
C ALA A 364 11.86 31.89 10.57
N TYR A 365 11.99 32.00 9.24
CA TYR A 365 12.41 33.23 8.58
C TYR A 365 11.28 33.97 7.83
N LYS A 366 10.02 33.53 7.97
CA LYS A 366 8.90 34.07 7.17
C LYS A 366 8.70 35.58 7.28
N ASP A 367 9.00 36.15 8.44
CA ASP A 367 8.85 37.59 8.73
C ASP A 367 10.19 38.36 8.61
N HIS A 368 11.26 37.69 8.16
CA HIS A 368 12.59 38.27 8.01
C HIS A 368 12.89 38.68 6.56
N THR A 369 13.55 39.83 6.40
CA THR A 369 13.97 40.35 5.08
C THR A 369 14.96 39.45 4.35
N VAL A 370 15.63 38.52 5.05
CA VAL A 370 16.60 37.57 4.49
C VAL A 370 15.97 36.30 3.90
N LEU A 371 14.64 36.14 4.00
CA LEU A 371 13.92 34.96 3.50
C LEU A 371 14.30 34.53 2.07
N PRO A 372 14.46 35.44 1.08
CA PRO A 372 14.83 35.03 -0.28
C PRO A 372 16.23 34.41 -0.38
N GLU A 373 17.18 34.83 0.47
CA GLU A 373 18.51 34.25 0.52
C GLU A 373 18.51 32.90 1.24
N VAL A 374 17.76 32.81 2.34
CA VAL A 374 17.55 31.55 3.07
C VAL A 374 16.88 30.51 2.17
N ALA A 375 15.83 30.87 1.44
CA ALA A 375 15.15 29.98 0.51
C ALA A 375 16.08 29.45 -0.61
N LYS A 376 17.05 30.26 -1.07
CA LYS A 376 18.08 29.79 -2.02
C LYS A 376 19.05 28.81 -1.35
N GLY A 377 19.42 29.06 -0.10
CA GLY A 377 20.30 28.17 0.68
C GLY A 377 19.64 26.82 0.96
N VAL A 378 18.35 26.82 1.31
CA VAL A 378 17.56 25.62 1.61
C VAL A 378 17.46 24.68 0.41
N ARG A 379 17.38 25.20 -0.82
CA ARG A 379 17.43 24.36 -2.05
C ARG A 379 18.73 23.56 -2.22
N LYS A 380 19.81 23.91 -1.51
CA LYS A 380 21.02 23.07 -1.51
C LYS A 380 20.79 21.74 -0.77
N LEU A 381 19.78 21.65 0.10
CA LEU A 381 19.38 20.39 0.74
C LEU A 381 18.88 19.38 -0.31
N ASP A 382 18.20 19.85 -1.36
CA ASP A 382 17.75 18.99 -2.45
C ASP A 382 18.94 18.45 -3.27
N GLN A 383 19.98 19.27 -3.47
CA GLN A 383 21.20 18.86 -4.17
C GLN A 383 21.95 17.74 -3.44
N VAL A 384 21.84 17.68 -2.10
CA VAL A 384 22.39 16.58 -1.31
C VAL A 384 21.72 15.25 -1.71
N LEU A 385 20.41 15.25 -1.95
CA LEU A 385 19.68 14.04 -2.37
C LEU A 385 20.00 13.63 -3.81
N GLU A 386 20.37 14.56 -4.68
CA GLU A 386 20.80 14.24 -6.05
C GLU A 386 22.07 13.40 -6.06
N VAL A 387 22.95 13.54 -5.05
CA VAL A 387 24.14 12.68 -4.92
C VAL A 387 23.76 11.25 -4.55
N PHE A 388 22.66 11.05 -3.80
CA PHE A 388 22.10 9.75 -3.44
C PHE A 388 21.01 9.33 -4.44
N ASP A 389 21.41 9.22 -5.70
CA ASP A 389 20.55 8.91 -6.84
C ASP A 389 20.10 7.44 -6.92
N GLU A 390 19.49 7.07 -8.05
CA GLU A 390 18.98 5.73 -8.33
C GLU A 390 20.07 4.77 -8.79
N SER A 391 21.31 5.23 -9.00
CA SER A 391 22.39 4.42 -9.55
C SER A 391 22.68 3.16 -8.73
N LEU A 392 22.55 3.23 -7.39
CA LEU A 392 22.68 2.04 -6.55
C LEU A 392 21.54 1.04 -6.79
N ASN A 393 20.30 1.49 -6.94
CA ASN A 393 19.18 0.59 -7.25
C ASN A 393 19.34 -0.01 -8.65
N ASP A 394 19.75 0.78 -9.62
CA ASP A 394 19.97 0.33 -11.00
C ASP A 394 21.08 -0.73 -11.07
N ALA A 395 22.19 -0.52 -10.37
CA ALA A 395 23.29 -1.49 -10.30
C ALA A 395 22.86 -2.80 -9.61
N LEU A 396 22.09 -2.71 -8.52
CA LEU A 396 21.56 -3.89 -7.83
C LEU A 396 20.54 -4.65 -8.69
N ASP A 397 19.71 -3.94 -9.46
CA ASP A 397 18.73 -4.54 -10.37
C ASP A 397 19.40 -5.18 -11.58
N ALA A 398 20.42 -4.55 -12.14
CA ALA A 398 21.23 -5.13 -13.20
C ALA A 398 21.95 -6.40 -12.72
N ALA A 399 22.49 -6.40 -11.49
CA ALA A 399 23.10 -7.58 -10.87
C ALA A 399 22.09 -8.72 -10.64
N LEU A 400 20.84 -8.38 -10.26
CA LEU A 400 19.80 -9.37 -10.02
C LEU A 400 19.31 -10.03 -11.32
N ASN A 401 19.14 -9.23 -12.37
CA ASN A 401 18.56 -9.67 -13.64
C ASN A 401 19.59 -10.24 -14.64
N SER A 402 20.90 -10.05 -14.39
CA SER A 402 21.94 -10.57 -15.28
C SER A 402 22.07 -12.09 -15.17
N ALA A 403 21.92 -12.76 -16.31
CA ALA A 403 22.12 -14.21 -16.44
C ALA A 403 23.60 -14.60 -16.58
N ASP A 404 24.48 -13.66 -16.96
CA ASP A 404 25.91 -13.89 -17.10
C ASP A 404 26.63 -13.67 -15.74
N PRO A 405 27.33 -14.68 -15.20
CA PRO A 405 28.10 -14.55 -13.96
C PRO A 405 29.16 -13.44 -14.01
N ALA A 406 29.76 -13.17 -15.17
CA ALA A 406 30.78 -12.12 -15.29
C ALA A 406 30.15 -10.72 -15.25
N ALA A 407 29.06 -10.49 -15.99
CA ALA A 407 28.29 -9.26 -15.90
C ALA A 407 27.70 -9.04 -14.49
N LYS A 408 27.19 -10.09 -13.85
CA LYS A 408 26.71 -10.03 -12.46
C LYS A 408 27.79 -9.57 -11.49
N LYS A 409 29.02 -10.10 -11.62
CA LYS A 409 30.16 -9.65 -10.82
C LYS A 409 30.49 -8.17 -11.06
N ARG A 410 30.44 -7.71 -12.32
CA ARG A 410 30.69 -6.29 -12.65
C ARG A 410 29.69 -5.35 -11.98
N HIS A 411 28.39 -5.66 -12.04
CA HIS A 411 27.36 -4.86 -11.38
C HIS A 411 27.47 -4.89 -9.85
N HIS A 412 27.96 -5.99 -9.30
CA HIS A 412 28.27 -6.09 -7.87
C HIS A 412 29.43 -5.18 -7.45
N ASP A 413 30.51 -5.18 -8.25
CA ASP A 413 31.66 -4.30 -8.02
C ASP A 413 31.25 -2.82 -8.21
N GLU A 414 30.39 -2.52 -9.19
CA GLU A 414 29.79 -1.20 -9.41
C GLU A 414 28.93 -0.73 -8.22
N ALA A 415 28.04 -1.58 -7.71
CA ALA A 415 27.24 -1.27 -6.52
C ALA A 415 28.13 -0.98 -5.30
N ARG A 416 29.24 -1.72 -5.14
CA ARG A 416 30.23 -1.48 -4.08
C ARG A 416 30.92 -0.13 -4.24
N ASP A 417 31.32 0.23 -5.45
CA ASP A 417 31.96 1.50 -5.74
C ASP A 417 31.02 2.68 -5.50
N ILE A 418 29.74 2.54 -5.84
CA ILE A 418 28.68 3.53 -5.56
C ILE A 418 28.51 3.71 -4.04
N ILE A 419 28.40 2.62 -3.28
CA ILE A 419 28.31 2.69 -1.81
C ILE A 419 29.55 3.37 -1.22
N ALA A 420 30.75 3.05 -1.70
CA ALA A 420 31.99 3.67 -1.24
C ALA A 420 32.05 5.17 -1.60
N LYS A 421 31.48 5.57 -2.75
CA LYS A 421 31.32 6.99 -3.13
C LYS A 421 30.37 7.71 -2.18
N TYR A 422 29.21 7.12 -1.89
CA TYR A 422 28.23 7.69 -0.96
C TYR A 422 28.79 7.82 0.46
N GLN A 423 29.49 6.80 0.96
CA GLN A 423 30.15 6.85 2.27
C GLN A 423 31.24 7.92 2.34
N ARG A 424 32.00 8.14 1.25
CA ARG A 424 32.97 9.22 1.15
C ARG A 424 32.30 10.59 1.18
N PHE A 425 31.22 10.76 0.41
CA PHE A 425 30.45 12.00 0.38
C PHE A 425 29.91 12.38 1.77
N LEU A 426 29.32 11.41 2.50
CA LEU A 426 28.86 11.61 3.88
C LEU A 426 29.97 12.09 4.83
N LYS A 427 31.21 11.64 4.60
CA LYS A 427 32.37 12.00 5.44
C LYS A 427 33.07 13.28 5.01
N SER A 428 32.88 13.73 3.76
CA SER A 428 33.55 14.91 3.22
C SER A 428 32.67 16.16 3.21
N ASP A 429 31.36 16.00 3.08
CA ASP A 429 30.45 17.11 2.93
C ASP A 429 30.10 17.72 4.30
N ALA A 430 30.49 18.99 4.50
CA ALA A 430 30.28 19.70 5.76
C ALA A 430 28.80 19.94 6.05
N MET A 431 28.00 20.20 5.00
CA MET A 431 26.57 20.45 5.16
C MET A 431 25.86 19.20 5.69
N VAL A 432 26.16 18.03 5.14
CA VAL A 432 25.58 16.76 5.61
C VAL A 432 25.96 16.43 7.06
N GLN A 433 27.18 16.78 7.49
CA GLN A 433 27.62 16.53 8.86
C GLN A 433 26.86 17.36 9.90
N GLU A 434 26.42 18.56 9.51
CA GLU A 434 25.70 19.48 10.40
C GLU A 434 24.18 19.28 10.39
N LEU A 435 23.63 18.50 9.45
CA LEU A 435 22.18 18.29 9.32
C LEU A 435 21.54 17.74 10.59
N ASP A 436 22.13 16.70 11.19
CA ASP A 436 21.57 16.05 12.38
C ASP A 436 21.63 16.96 13.62
N ALA A 437 22.53 17.95 13.63
CA ALA A 437 22.72 18.92 14.72
C ALA A 437 22.04 20.27 14.46
N ASN A 438 21.13 20.36 13.48
CA ASN A 438 20.46 21.62 13.15
C ASN A 438 19.58 22.15 14.31
N PRO A 439 19.44 23.48 14.45
CA PRO A 439 18.68 24.07 15.55
C PRO A 439 17.16 24.15 15.31
N PHE A 440 16.66 23.77 14.14
CA PHE A 440 15.26 23.97 13.74
C PHE A 440 14.39 22.79 14.14
N VAL A 441 14.78 21.57 13.76
CA VAL A 441 14.02 20.34 14.02
C VAL A 441 14.94 19.14 14.22
N PRO A 442 14.62 18.22 15.14
CA PRO A 442 15.37 16.97 15.25
C PRO A 442 15.14 16.11 14.00
N ILE A 443 16.22 15.79 13.30
CA ILE A 443 16.30 14.86 12.16
C ILE A 443 17.50 13.94 12.33
N ALA A 444 17.55 12.85 11.59
CA ALA A 444 18.57 11.81 11.71
C ALA A 444 19.04 11.35 10.33
N VAL A 445 19.41 12.30 9.46
CA VAL A 445 19.76 12.06 8.07
C VAL A 445 21.13 11.38 7.97
N GLN A 446 22.16 11.95 8.58
CA GLN A 446 23.54 11.46 8.50
C GLN A 446 23.68 10.11 9.19
N SER A 447 23.10 9.99 10.39
CA SER A 447 23.10 8.74 11.16
C SER A 447 22.33 7.62 10.46
N THR A 448 21.14 7.90 9.89
CA THR A 448 20.38 6.91 9.12
C THR A 448 21.16 6.49 7.86
N LEU A 449 21.70 7.44 7.09
CA LEU A 449 22.47 7.15 5.87
C LEU A 449 23.72 6.31 6.16
N SER A 450 24.50 6.70 7.17
CA SER A 450 25.72 6.00 7.52
C SER A 450 25.44 4.57 7.98
N SER A 451 24.39 4.38 8.80
CA SER A 451 23.99 3.05 9.28
C SER A 451 23.54 2.15 8.13
N THR A 452 22.63 2.64 7.27
CA THR A 452 22.16 1.88 6.12
C THR A 452 23.31 1.51 5.19
N LEU A 453 24.16 2.47 4.78
CA LEU A 453 25.27 2.18 3.86
C LEU A 453 26.29 1.21 4.46
N ALA A 454 26.50 1.20 5.77
CA ALA A 454 27.37 0.22 6.42
C ALA A 454 26.77 -1.20 6.33
N VAL A 455 25.46 -1.34 6.53
CA VAL A 455 24.73 -2.61 6.37
C VAL A 455 24.72 -3.07 4.91
N LEU A 456 24.52 -2.18 3.94
CA LEU A 456 24.57 -2.55 2.53
C LEU A 456 25.99 -2.97 2.12
N ALA A 457 27.01 -2.25 2.59
CA ALA A 457 28.41 -2.61 2.34
C ALA A 457 28.77 -3.98 2.90
N SER A 458 28.25 -4.37 4.08
CA SER A 458 28.52 -5.70 4.65
C SER A 458 27.77 -6.83 3.96
N LYS A 459 26.67 -6.53 3.26
CA LYS A 459 25.88 -7.50 2.48
C LYS A 459 26.40 -7.72 1.06
N ILE A 460 27.11 -6.74 0.51
CA ILE A 460 27.71 -6.73 -0.85
C ILE A 460 29.24 -6.98 -0.79
N GLY A 461 29.84 -6.91 0.40
CA GLY A 461 31.24 -7.28 0.65
C GLY A 461 31.39 -8.78 0.76
#